data_AF-A0A0S8D3Z9-F1
#
_entry.id   AF-A0A0S8D3Z9-F1
#
_cell.length_a   1.000
_cell.length_b   1.000
_cell.length_c   1.000
_cell.angle_alpha   90.00
_cell.angle_beta   90.00
_cell.angle_gamma   90.00
#
_symmetry.space_group_name_H-M   'P 1'
#
loop_
_entity.id
_entity.type
_entity.pdbx_description
1 polymer ?
#
loop_
_entity_poly.entity_id
_entity_poly.type
_entity_poly.pdbx_seq_one_letter_code
_entity_poly.pdbx_strand_id
1 'polypeptide(L)'
;MLGVIQRLEVGPLQLEKRRLTAPYFVTQKGQVESTELIYRFEEDVFTPDEPESLNLASMISVQVALNYGLFCDEMVFHGWFDDADQRFLRGMAENTAREIFVKKFLEPNPFLRGKVTELSPVKRKTYLRSQMIFDQQRRKAEKRTQRNQTDKTGWPMDPSRHAILSSGGKDSLLSFGLLRETGCEVHPIFINESGRHWFTALNAYRHFSANVPHTARVWTNSDRVFSWMLRHIPFVRQDFENIRSDEYPIRLWTVAVFLFGALPILRKRGIGRLIIGDEFDTTQRLSHQGITHYDGLYDQSRYFDNALTRYFHRKGWEISQFSILRPLSELLIEKILVERYPELQRHQVSCHATHK
;
A
#
# COMPACT_ATOMS: atom_id res chain seq x y z
N MET A 1 -16.60 19.59 9.96
CA MET A 1 -16.77 19.65 8.49
C MET A 1 -16.23 18.38 7.83
N LEU A 2 -14.96 18.02 8.01
CA LEU A 2 -14.37 16.84 7.35
C LEU A 2 -14.81 15.49 7.94
N GLY A 3 -15.23 15.44 9.22
CA GLY A 3 -15.81 14.24 9.82
C GLY A 3 -17.19 13.95 9.27
N VAL A 4 -17.29 13.00 8.35
CA VAL A 4 -18.52 12.63 7.64
C VAL A 4 -18.87 11.15 7.83
N ILE A 5 -17.91 10.35 8.31
CA ILE A 5 -18.07 8.92 8.57
C ILE A 5 -18.11 8.71 10.09
N GLN A 6 -19.19 8.10 10.61
CA GLN A 6 -19.26 7.82 12.06
C GLN A 6 -18.29 6.68 12.39
N ARG A 7 -18.30 5.62 11.59
CA ARG A 7 -17.47 4.44 11.84
C ARG A 7 -17.09 3.73 10.56
N LEU A 8 -15.82 3.39 10.44
CA LEU A 8 -15.28 2.50 9.41
C LEU A 8 -14.78 1.23 10.08
N GLU A 9 -15.34 0.08 9.75
CA GLU A 9 -14.92 -1.21 10.28
C GLU A 9 -14.27 -2.07 9.20
N VAL A 10 -13.22 -2.79 9.56
CA VAL A 10 -12.52 -3.72 8.69
C VAL A 10 -12.42 -5.08 9.38
N GLY A 11 -12.85 -6.13 8.69
CA GLY A 11 -12.85 -7.48 9.20
C GLY A 11 -14.12 -7.85 9.98
N PRO A 12 -14.16 -9.07 10.57
CA PRO A 12 -13.09 -10.06 10.55
C PRO A 12 -12.86 -10.65 9.17
N LEU A 13 -11.60 -10.96 8.84
CA LEU A 13 -11.22 -11.51 7.54
C LEU A 13 -11.48 -13.02 7.46
N GLN A 14 -11.70 -13.50 6.25
CA GLN A 14 -11.65 -14.90 5.86
C GLN A 14 -10.32 -15.15 5.14
N LEU A 15 -9.61 -16.20 5.57
CA LEU A 15 -8.29 -16.56 5.03
C LEU A 15 -8.34 -17.97 4.43
N GLU A 16 -7.90 -18.07 3.19
CA GLU A 16 -7.67 -19.32 2.47
C GLU A 16 -6.20 -19.35 2.02
N LYS A 17 -5.69 -20.51 1.59
CA LYS A 17 -4.28 -20.67 1.19
C LYS A 17 -3.79 -19.65 0.16
N ARG A 18 -4.67 -19.25 -0.77
CA ARG A 18 -4.38 -18.33 -1.87
C ARG A 18 -5.27 -17.09 -1.90
N ARG A 19 -6.03 -16.83 -0.83
CA ARG A 19 -7.02 -15.76 -0.83
C ARG A 19 -7.24 -15.17 0.54
N LEU A 20 -7.32 -13.85 0.58
CA LEU A 20 -7.81 -13.09 1.71
C LEU A 20 -9.09 -12.37 1.27
N THR A 21 -10.12 -12.38 2.11
CA THR A 21 -11.32 -11.55 1.94
C THR A 21 -11.64 -10.86 3.27
N ALA A 22 -11.70 -9.53 3.27
CA ALA A 22 -11.98 -8.73 4.45
C ALA A 22 -13.18 -7.81 4.17
N PRO A 23 -14.28 -7.94 4.92
CA PRO A 23 -15.40 -7.02 4.79
C PRO A 23 -15.02 -5.64 5.31
N TYR A 24 -15.55 -4.63 4.65
CA TYR A 24 -15.47 -3.22 5.00
C TYR A 24 -16.89 -2.73 5.28
N PHE A 25 -17.10 -2.08 6.42
CA PHE A 25 -18.39 -1.49 6.79
C PHE A 25 -18.24 0.00 7.03
N VAL A 26 -19.17 0.79 6.49
CA VAL A 26 -19.26 2.23 6.73
C VAL A 26 -20.59 2.53 7.40
N THR A 27 -20.54 3.13 8.58
CA THR A 27 -21.73 3.65 9.29
C THR A 27 -21.81 5.15 9.13
N GLN A 28 -22.93 5.63 8.57
CA GLN A 28 -23.25 7.04 8.41
C GLN A 28 -24.73 7.30 8.55
N LYS A 29 -25.11 8.31 9.34
CA LYS A 29 -26.51 8.74 9.52
C LYS A 29 -27.44 7.57 9.92
N GLY A 30 -26.94 6.62 10.70
CA GLY A 30 -27.68 5.43 11.11
C GLY A 30 -27.85 4.34 10.04
N GLN A 31 -27.25 4.50 8.85
CA GLN A 31 -27.18 3.47 7.83
C GLN A 31 -25.81 2.79 7.85
N VAL A 32 -25.81 1.49 7.54
CA VAL A 32 -24.59 0.68 7.41
C VAL A 32 -24.55 0.14 6.00
N GLU A 33 -23.49 0.49 5.28
CA GLU A 33 -23.16 -0.09 3.96
C GLU A 33 -21.91 -0.95 4.06
N SER A 34 -21.75 -1.89 3.14
CA SER A 34 -20.58 -2.77 3.12
C SER A 34 -20.04 -3.05 1.72
N THR A 35 -18.77 -3.41 1.68
CA THR A 35 -18.07 -3.97 0.52
C THR A 35 -17.02 -4.97 1.00
N GLU A 36 -16.32 -5.63 0.09
CA GLU A 36 -15.23 -6.56 0.44
C GLU A 36 -13.92 -6.14 -0.22
N LEU A 37 -12.83 -6.19 0.55
CA LEU A 37 -11.46 -6.15 0.05
C LEU A 37 -10.97 -7.59 -0.14
N ILE A 38 -10.48 -7.91 -1.32
CA ILE A 38 -10.06 -9.26 -1.70
C ILE A 38 -8.65 -9.20 -2.27
N TYR A 39 -7.79 -10.11 -1.82
CA TYR A 39 -6.51 -10.42 -2.45
C TYR A 39 -6.49 -11.88 -2.90
N ARG A 40 -6.00 -12.15 -4.12
CA ARG A 40 -5.82 -13.50 -4.67
C ARG A 40 -4.38 -13.71 -5.14
N PHE A 41 -3.83 -14.85 -4.81
CA PHE A 41 -2.45 -15.24 -5.09
C PHE A 41 -2.42 -16.43 -6.06
N GLU A 42 -1.38 -16.53 -6.88
CA GLU A 42 -1.22 -17.65 -7.81
C GLU A 42 -0.65 -18.91 -7.12
N GLU A 43 -0.13 -18.79 -5.91
CA GLU A 43 0.46 -19.87 -5.11
C GLU A 43 -0.04 -19.90 -3.65
N ASP A 44 0.16 -21.03 -2.97
CA ASP A 44 -0.19 -21.23 -1.55
C ASP A 44 0.78 -20.42 -0.65
N VAL A 45 0.35 -19.21 -0.29
CA VAL A 45 1.14 -18.26 0.53
C VAL A 45 0.69 -18.18 1.99
N PHE A 46 -0.52 -18.67 2.31
CA PHE A 46 -1.06 -18.65 3.65
C PHE A 46 -1.31 -20.06 4.21
N THR A 47 -1.20 -20.14 5.53
CA THR A 47 -1.73 -21.24 6.35
C THR A 47 -2.88 -20.67 7.18
N PRO A 48 -4.16 -20.90 6.82
CA PRO A 48 -5.32 -20.19 7.40
C PRO A 48 -5.41 -20.14 8.93
N ASP A 49 -4.98 -21.20 9.61
CA ASP A 49 -5.05 -21.29 11.07
C ASP A 49 -3.75 -20.88 11.79
N GLU A 50 -2.71 -20.53 11.02
CA GLU A 50 -1.43 -20.11 11.56
C GLU A 50 -1.49 -18.64 12.03
N PRO A 51 -1.14 -18.33 13.30
CA PRO A 51 -1.15 -16.98 13.83
C PRO A 51 -0.39 -15.95 12.98
N GLU A 52 0.78 -16.34 12.43
CA GLU A 52 1.60 -15.49 11.58
C GLU A 52 0.91 -15.17 10.24
N SER A 53 0.21 -16.14 9.65
CA SER A 53 -0.59 -15.94 8.44
C SER A 53 -1.79 -15.03 8.71
N LEU A 54 -2.48 -15.22 9.85
CA LEU A 54 -3.60 -14.37 10.27
C LEU A 54 -3.16 -12.94 10.59
N ASN A 55 -1.99 -12.77 11.21
CA ASN A 55 -1.41 -11.46 11.48
C ASN A 55 -1.03 -10.73 10.19
N LEU A 56 -0.33 -11.41 9.28
CA LEU A 56 0.04 -10.83 7.98
C LEU A 56 -1.21 -10.46 7.16
N ALA A 57 -2.20 -11.35 7.12
CA ALA A 57 -3.49 -11.12 6.49
C ALA A 57 -4.23 -9.90 7.08
N SER A 58 -4.23 -9.77 8.41
CA SER A 58 -4.84 -8.62 9.11
C SER A 58 -4.14 -7.31 8.77
N MET A 59 -2.81 -7.33 8.64
CA MET A 59 -2.04 -6.18 8.22
C MET A 59 -2.33 -5.77 6.77
N ILE A 60 -2.52 -6.73 5.86
CA ILE A 60 -2.92 -6.46 4.47
C ILE A 60 -4.32 -5.83 4.44
N SER A 61 -5.26 -6.37 5.21
CA SER A 61 -6.66 -5.99 5.10
C SER A 61 -6.96 -4.55 5.49
N VAL A 62 -6.10 -3.87 6.26
CA VAL A 62 -6.37 -2.52 6.78
C VAL A 62 -5.70 -1.40 5.98
N GLN A 63 -4.82 -1.70 5.02
CA GLN A 63 -4.02 -0.68 4.35
C GLN A 63 -4.86 0.38 3.62
N VAL A 64 -5.93 -0.03 2.93
CA VAL A 64 -6.85 0.90 2.24
C VAL A 64 -7.49 1.87 3.25
N ALA A 65 -7.80 1.39 4.46
CA ALA A 65 -8.52 2.16 5.47
C ALA A 65 -7.73 3.39 5.95
N LEU A 66 -6.38 3.34 5.93
CA LEU A 66 -5.52 4.41 6.43
C LEU A 66 -5.70 5.75 5.71
N ASN A 67 -6.27 5.77 4.50
CA ASN A 67 -6.62 6.99 3.78
C ASN A 67 -7.81 7.76 4.38
N TYR A 68 -8.56 7.17 5.32
CA TYR A 68 -9.86 7.71 5.74
C TYR A 68 -9.90 8.21 7.19
N GLY A 69 -8.79 8.13 7.92
CA GLY A 69 -8.72 8.56 9.32
C GLY A 69 -9.00 10.06 9.54
N LEU A 70 -8.90 10.90 8.50
CA LEU A 70 -9.30 12.31 8.55
C LEU A 70 -10.83 12.50 8.56
N PHE A 71 -11.57 11.53 8.03
CA PHE A 71 -13.01 11.63 7.76
C PHE A 71 -13.88 10.80 8.70
N CYS A 72 -13.27 9.87 9.45
CA CYS A 72 -13.96 8.97 10.37
C CYS A 72 -13.89 9.44 11.83
N ASP A 73 -14.95 9.21 12.61
CA ASP A 73 -14.90 9.35 14.08
C ASP A 73 -14.25 8.10 14.71
N GLU A 74 -14.60 6.90 14.25
CA GLU A 74 -13.99 5.63 14.66
C GLU A 74 -13.48 4.82 13.46
N MET A 75 -12.34 4.14 13.67
CA MET A 75 -11.85 3.08 12.79
C MET A 75 -11.65 1.81 13.61
N VAL A 76 -12.43 0.77 13.32
CA VAL A 76 -12.38 -0.49 14.08
C VAL A 76 -11.81 -1.60 13.23
N PHE A 77 -10.73 -2.20 13.71
CA PHE A 77 -10.03 -3.27 12.99
C PHE A 77 -10.16 -4.57 13.75
N HIS A 78 -10.88 -5.51 13.13
CA HIS A 78 -11.12 -6.86 13.63
C HIS A 78 -10.06 -7.80 13.07
N GLY A 79 -9.13 -8.24 13.91
CA GLY A 79 -8.05 -9.11 13.44
C GLY A 79 -6.94 -9.35 14.45
N TRP A 80 -5.81 -9.81 13.93
CA TRP A 80 -4.63 -10.19 14.69
C TRP A 80 -3.61 -9.07 14.60
N PHE A 81 -3.63 -8.15 15.55
CA PHE A 81 -2.71 -7.01 15.62
C PHE A 81 -1.93 -7.02 16.94
N ASP A 82 -0.62 -7.20 16.86
CA ASP A 82 0.24 -7.02 18.03
C ASP A 82 0.54 -5.53 18.28
N ASP A 83 1.28 -5.24 19.36
CA ASP A 83 1.56 -3.85 19.73
C ASP A 83 2.44 -3.12 18.69
N ALA A 84 3.29 -3.85 17.96
CA ALA A 84 4.09 -3.25 16.90
C ALA A 84 3.21 -2.84 15.71
N ASP A 85 2.25 -3.70 15.33
CA ASP A 85 1.25 -3.42 14.30
C ASP A 85 0.41 -2.20 14.66
N GLN A 86 -0.13 -2.17 15.87
CA GLN A 86 -0.98 -1.06 16.32
C GLN A 86 -0.23 0.27 16.32
N ARG A 87 1.01 0.29 16.80
CA ARG A 87 1.86 1.51 16.77
C ARG A 87 2.17 1.95 15.34
N PHE A 88 2.50 1.00 14.45
CA PHE A 88 2.75 1.28 13.06
C PHE A 88 1.52 1.89 12.38
N LEU A 89 0.36 1.23 12.48
CA LEU A 89 -0.88 1.68 11.85
C LEU A 89 -1.33 3.06 12.35
N ARG A 90 -1.21 3.34 13.66
CA ARG A 90 -1.48 4.67 14.21
C ARG A 90 -0.56 5.73 13.63
N GLY A 91 0.74 5.48 13.60
CA GLY A 91 1.71 6.43 13.06
C GLY A 91 1.51 6.72 11.56
N MET A 92 1.19 5.68 10.78
CA MET A 92 0.88 5.84 9.36
C MET A 92 -0.44 6.57 9.14
N ALA A 93 -1.49 6.27 9.91
CA ALA A 93 -2.76 7.01 9.84
C ALA A 93 -2.59 8.50 10.19
N GLU A 94 -1.80 8.83 11.20
CA GLU A 94 -1.48 10.22 11.56
C GLU A 94 -0.76 10.96 10.44
N ASN A 95 0.24 10.30 9.83
CA ASN A 95 0.96 10.87 8.70
C ASN A 95 0.04 11.07 7.49
N THR A 96 -0.69 10.02 7.10
CA THR A 96 -1.58 10.05 5.93
C THR A 96 -2.68 11.10 6.10
N ALA A 97 -3.30 11.23 7.27
CA ALA A 97 -4.30 12.27 7.52
C ALA A 97 -3.73 13.69 7.35
N ARG A 98 -2.48 13.91 7.77
CA ARG A 98 -1.79 15.20 7.57
C ARG A 98 -1.48 15.45 6.10
N GLU A 99 -0.92 14.48 5.39
CA GLU A 99 -0.61 14.60 3.95
C GLU A 99 -1.89 14.91 3.16
N ILE A 100 -2.98 14.19 3.43
CA ILE A 100 -4.27 14.41 2.76
C ILE A 100 -4.78 15.81 3.06
N PHE A 101 -4.76 16.26 4.31
CA PHE A 101 -5.20 17.61 4.65
C PHE A 101 -4.42 18.67 3.88
N VAL A 102 -3.08 18.59 3.86
CA VAL A 102 -2.25 19.58 3.17
C VAL A 102 -2.43 19.50 1.65
N LYS A 103 -2.13 18.35 1.04
CA LYS A 103 -2.05 18.21 -0.42
C LYS A 103 -3.39 18.14 -1.12
N LYS A 104 -4.46 17.75 -0.42
CA LYS A 104 -5.78 17.58 -1.05
C LYS A 104 -6.79 18.64 -0.68
N PHE A 105 -6.62 19.35 0.44
CA PHE A 105 -7.58 20.37 0.90
C PHE A 105 -7.02 21.79 1.00
N LEU A 106 -5.69 21.97 1.11
CA LEU A 106 -5.08 23.31 1.12
C LEU A 106 -4.51 23.71 -0.26
N GLU A 107 -4.50 22.77 -1.21
CA GLU A 107 -4.09 22.97 -2.59
C GLU A 107 -5.29 22.77 -3.54
N PRO A 108 -5.23 23.32 -4.77
CA PRO A 108 -6.30 23.13 -5.74
C PRO A 108 -6.58 21.66 -6.02
N ASN A 109 -7.84 21.25 -5.85
CA ASN A 109 -8.27 19.87 -6.07
C ASN A 109 -9.58 19.82 -6.88
N PRO A 110 -9.55 19.39 -8.15
CA PRO A 110 -10.71 19.43 -9.05
C PRO A 110 -11.84 18.46 -8.65
N PHE A 111 -11.56 17.54 -7.72
CA PHE A 111 -12.50 16.55 -7.23
C PHE A 111 -13.32 17.03 -6.03
N LEU A 112 -12.94 18.15 -5.40
CA LEU A 112 -13.62 18.68 -4.23
C LEU A 112 -14.64 19.74 -4.60
N ARG A 113 -15.70 19.85 -3.79
CA ARG A 113 -16.78 20.84 -3.96
C ARG A 113 -17.27 21.39 -2.63
N GLY A 114 -17.85 22.59 -2.67
CA GLY A 114 -18.44 23.26 -1.51
C GLY A 114 -17.38 23.81 -0.56
N LYS A 115 -17.77 24.12 0.68
CA LYS A 115 -16.94 24.89 1.64
C LYS A 115 -15.57 24.26 1.99
N VAL A 116 -15.35 22.99 1.65
CA VAL A 116 -14.04 22.36 1.89
C VAL A 116 -12.95 22.86 0.94
N THR A 117 -13.30 23.54 -0.16
CA THR A 117 -12.32 24.13 -1.10
C THR A 117 -11.76 25.46 -0.60
N GLU A 118 -12.29 25.99 0.49
CA GLU A 118 -11.93 27.29 1.08
C GLU A 118 -11.36 27.13 2.49
N LEU A 119 -10.84 25.94 2.82
CA LEU A 119 -10.31 25.68 4.15
C LEU A 119 -9.04 26.50 4.38
N SER A 120 -9.01 27.21 5.51
CA SER A 120 -7.79 27.88 5.96
C SER A 120 -6.80 26.86 6.55
N PRO A 121 -5.49 27.05 6.33
CA PRO A 121 -4.48 26.23 6.96
C PRO A 121 -4.51 26.40 8.48
N VAL A 122 -4.72 25.30 9.20
CA VAL A 122 -4.72 25.29 10.67
C VAL A 122 -3.69 24.27 11.14
N LYS A 123 -2.66 24.75 11.85
CA LYS A 123 -1.64 23.89 12.46
C LYS A 123 -2.23 23.10 13.62
N ARG A 124 -2.08 21.78 13.60
CA ARG A 124 -2.55 20.86 14.64
C ARG A 124 -1.45 19.90 15.06
N LYS A 125 -1.56 19.38 16.29
CA LYS A 125 -0.71 18.29 16.76
C LYS A 125 -0.95 17.00 15.94
N THR A 126 -2.21 16.73 15.64
CA THR A 126 -2.62 15.64 14.75
C THR A 126 -3.80 16.08 13.88
N TYR A 127 -3.83 15.55 12.67
CA TYR A 127 -4.97 15.66 11.74
C TYR A 127 -5.80 14.37 11.71
N LEU A 128 -5.29 13.29 12.30
CA LEU A 128 -6.04 12.06 12.48
C LEU A 128 -7.24 12.37 13.38
N ARG A 129 -8.44 12.24 12.82
CA ARG A 129 -9.69 12.43 13.54
C ARG A 129 -10.12 11.14 14.21
N SER A 130 -9.95 10.03 13.51
CA SER A 130 -10.50 8.75 13.93
C SER A 130 -9.82 8.22 15.18
N GLN A 131 -10.62 7.79 16.15
CA GLN A 131 -10.17 6.86 17.18
C GLN A 131 -9.98 5.48 16.57
N MET A 132 -8.73 5.00 16.52
CA MET A 132 -8.45 3.65 16.04
C MET A 132 -8.61 2.63 17.18
N ILE A 133 -9.46 1.63 16.97
CA ILE A 133 -9.82 0.56 17.90
C ILE A 133 -9.39 -0.76 17.27
N PHE A 134 -8.63 -1.55 18.03
CA PHE A 134 -8.16 -2.86 17.58
C PHE A 134 -8.91 -3.93 18.36
N ASP A 135 -9.90 -4.54 17.72
CA ASP A 135 -10.66 -5.63 18.32
C ASP A 135 -9.88 -6.94 18.11
N GLN A 136 -9.14 -7.31 19.14
CA GLN A 136 -8.28 -8.48 19.12
C GLN A 136 -9.10 -9.76 19.31
N GLN A 137 -9.17 -10.58 18.25
CA GLN A 137 -9.66 -11.97 18.37
C GLN A 137 -8.76 -12.87 19.23
N ARG A 138 -7.58 -12.36 19.62
CA ARG A 138 -6.56 -13.00 20.46
C ARG A 138 -7.12 -13.59 21.77
N ARG A 139 -8.15 -12.96 22.34
CA ARG A 139 -8.71 -13.30 23.67
C ARG A 139 -9.35 -14.69 23.81
N LYS A 140 -9.75 -15.37 22.73
CA LYS A 140 -10.28 -16.75 22.83
C LYS A 140 -9.21 -17.83 22.71
N ALA A 141 -8.07 -17.55 22.08
CA ALA A 141 -6.99 -18.53 21.90
C ALA A 141 -5.93 -18.48 23.02
N GLU A 142 -5.70 -17.32 23.63
CA GLU A 142 -4.64 -17.13 24.64
C GLU A 142 -4.81 -17.93 25.94
N LYS A 143 -6.02 -18.40 26.27
CA LYS A 143 -6.21 -19.32 27.40
C LYS A 143 -5.66 -20.74 27.13
N ARG A 144 -5.29 -21.09 25.90
CA ARG A 144 -4.76 -22.42 25.55
C ARG A 144 -3.24 -22.47 25.35
N THR A 145 -2.58 -21.35 25.06
CA THR A 145 -1.19 -21.37 24.52
C THR A 145 -0.14 -20.71 25.40
N GLN A 146 -0.48 -20.23 26.61
CA GLN A 146 0.47 -19.60 27.54
C GLN A 146 1.56 -20.54 28.09
N ARG A 147 1.60 -21.82 27.69
CA ARG A 147 2.55 -22.79 28.27
C ARG A 147 3.84 -23.02 27.48
N ASN A 148 4.02 -22.53 26.24
CA ASN A 148 5.06 -23.13 25.38
C ASN A 148 5.82 -22.30 24.32
N GLN A 149 5.95 -20.97 24.39
CA GLN A 149 6.78 -20.25 23.38
C GLN A 149 7.67 -19.16 23.95
N THR A 150 8.89 -19.55 24.29
CA THR A 150 10.06 -18.71 24.56
C THR A 150 11.08 -18.68 23.41
N ASP A 151 10.67 -19.02 22.17
CA ASP A 151 11.53 -18.88 20.99
C ASP A 151 10.77 -18.19 19.85
N LYS A 152 10.78 -16.85 19.84
CA LYS A 152 10.41 -16.09 18.64
C LYS A 152 11.57 -16.19 17.64
N THR A 153 11.60 -17.24 16.83
CA THR A 153 12.46 -17.26 15.65
C THR A 153 11.85 -16.34 14.59
N GLY A 154 12.63 -15.40 14.08
CA GLY A 154 12.21 -14.54 12.96
C GLY A 154 11.95 -15.37 11.70
N TRP A 155 11.36 -14.76 10.68
CA TRP A 155 11.22 -15.39 9.38
C TRP A 155 12.62 -15.72 8.82
N PRO A 156 12.83 -16.95 8.29
CA PRO A 156 14.10 -17.34 7.70
C PRO A 156 14.23 -16.68 6.31
N MET A 157 14.78 -15.47 6.28
CA MET A 157 14.96 -14.70 5.04
C MET A 157 16.38 -14.80 4.50
N ASP A 158 16.48 -14.89 3.19
CA ASP A 158 17.75 -14.83 2.46
C ASP A 158 17.96 -13.42 1.90
N PRO A 159 18.99 -12.68 2.36
CA PRO A 159 19.27 -11.35 1.86
C PRO A 159 19.77 -11.34 0.41
N SER A 160 20.15 -12.48 -0.18
CA SER A 160 20.54 -12.56 -1.59
C SER A 160 19.35 -12.59 -2.56
N ARG A 161 18.12 -12.79 -2.05
CA ARG A 161 16.88 -12.78 -2.82
C ARG A 161 16.21 -11.42 -2.80
N HIS A 162 15.78 -10.96 -3.97
CA HIS A 162 15.22 -9.62 -4.17
C HIS A 162 13.83 -9.71 -4.80
N ALA A 163 12.80 -9.24 -4.10
CA ALA A 163 11.50 -8.98 -4.70
C ALA A 163 11.48 -7.58 -5.30
N ILE A 164 10.96 -7.44 -6.51
CA ILE A 164 10.66 -6.13 -7.10
C ILE A 164 9.15 -5.98 -7.11
N LEU A 165 8.65 -4.87 -6.58
CA LEU A 165 7.26 -4.49 -6.79
C LEU A 165 7.09 -4.01 -8.24
N SER A 166 6.69 -4.93 -9.12
CA SER A 166 6.75 -4.74 -10.56
C SER A 166 5.48 -4.09 -11.09
N SER A 167 5.63 -2.89 -11.67
CA SER A 167 4.55 -2.16 -12.34
C SER A 167 4.62 -2.26 -13.87
N GLY A 168 5.73 -2.76 -14.43
CA GLY A 168 6.00 -2.67 -15.87
C GLY A 168 6.35 -1.27 -16.35
N GLY A 169 6.43 -0.29 -15.46
CA GLY A 169 6.96 1.04 -15.74
C GLY A 169 8.49 1.10 -15.68
N LYS A 170 9.04 2.25 -16.07
CA LYS A 170 10.49 2.51 -16.20
C LYS A 170 11.29 2.03 -14.98
N ASP A 171 10.83 2.40 -13.79
CA ASP A 171 11.57 2.19 -12.54
C ASP A 171 11.66 0.71 -12.19
N SER A 172 10.53 -0.01 -12.32
CA SER A 172 10.50 -1.44 -12.01
C SER A 172 11.26 -2.27 -13.05
N LEU A 173 11.21 -1.89 -14.33
CA LEU A 173 11.94 -2.56 -15.41
C LEU A 173 13.44 -2.34 -15.28
N LEU A 174 13.87 -1.09 -15.03
CA LEU A 174 15.28 -0.79 -14.82
C LEU A 174 15.82 -1.48 -13.57
N SER A 175 15.06 -1.48 -12.47
CA SER A 175 15.46 -2.18 -11.25
C SER A 175 15.68 -3.67 -11.50
N PHE A 176 14.82 -4.29 -12.31
CA PHE A 176 14.97 -5.68 -12.73
C PHE A 176 16.23 -5.89 -13.58
N GLY A 177 16.45 -5.04 -14.59
CA GLY A 177 17.62 -5.10 -15.46
C GLY A 177 18.93 -5.04 -14.68
N LEU A 178 19.05 -4.07 -13.76
CA LEU A 178 20.24 -3.87 -12.94
C LEU A 178 20.50 -5.07 -12.01
N LEU A 179 19.49 -5.55 -11.27
CA LEU A 179 19.68 -6.66 -10.32
C LEU A 179 19.99 -7.98 -11.02
N ARG A 180 19.31 -8.25 -12.15
CA ARG A 180 19.59 -9.42 -13.00
C ARG A 180 21.04 -9.38 -13.49
N GLU A 181 21.50 -8.23 -13.95
CA GLU A 181 22.85 -8.07 -14.47
C GLU A 181 23.92 -8.30 -13.39
N THR A 182 23.66 -7.87 -12.15
CA THR A 182 24.55 -8.13 -11.02
C THR A 182 24.52 -9.58 -10.50
N GLY A 183 23.76 -10.47 -11.15
CA GLY A 183 23.66 -11.88 -10.78
C GLY A 183 22.82 -12.16 -9.54
N CYS A 184 21.94 -11.24 -9.14
CA CYS A 184 21.03 -11.46 -8.02
C CYS A 184 19.88 -12.42 -8.39
N GLU A 185 19.35 -13.15 -7.41
CA GLU A 185 18.05 -13.85 -7.54
C GLU A 185 16.93 -12.81 -7.44
N VAL A 186 16.14 -12.65 -8.52
CA VAL A 186 15.11 -11.61 -8.63
C VAL A 186 13.73 -12.23 -8.80
N HIS A 187 12.78 -11.75 -8.00
CA HIS A 187 11.37 -12.14 -8.04
C HIS A 187 10.51 -10.92 -8.42
N PRO A 188 10.15 -10.75 -9.70
CA PRO A 188 9.20 -9.73 -10.13
C PRO A 188 7.81 -10.07 -9.60
N ILE A 189 7.21 -9.19 -8.80
CA ILE A 189 5.87 -9.37 -8.23
C ILE A 189 4.96 -8.29 -8.79
N PHE A 190 4.08 -8.69 -9.70
CA PHE A 190 3.07 -7.82 -10.28
C PHE A 190 1.83 -7.80 -9.40
N ILE A 191 1.32 -6.61 -9.09
CA ILE A 191 0.07 -6.47 -8.34
C ILE A 191 -0.94 -5.78 -9.22
N ASN A 192 -2.06 -6.46 -9.44
CA ASN A 192 -3.07 -5.99 -10.36
C ASN A 192 -4.40 -5.67 -9.70
N GLU A 193 -4.88 -4.47 -9.96
CA GLU A 193 -6.22 -4.03 -9.56
C GLU A 193 -7.27 -4.49 -10.59
N SER A 194 -8.56 -4.29 -10.27
CA SER A 194 -9.66 -4.66 -11.17
C SER A 194 -9.83 -3.69 -12.35
N GLY A 195 -9.38 -2.45 -12.21
CA GLY A 195 -9.52 -1.36 -13.17
C GLY A 195 -8.45 -1.32 -14.25
N ARG A 196 -8.59 -0.34 -15.15
CA ARG A 196 -7.72 -0.14 -16.33
C ARG A 196 -6.27 0.16 -15.98
N HIS A 197 -5.96 0.59 -14.75
CA HIS A 197 -4.57 0.78 -14.31
C HIS A 197 -3.71 -0.47 -14.50
N TRP A 198 -4.29 -1.67 -14.45
CA TRP A 198 -3.55 -2.90 -14.72
C TRP A 198 -3.01 -2.99 -16.16
N PHE A 199 -3.63 -2.30 -17.12
CA PHE A 199 -3.25 -2.41 -18.53
C PHE A 199 -1.85 -1.87 -18.81
N THR A 200 -1.32 -0.98 -17.98
CA THR A 200 0.06 -0.46 -18.09
C THR A 200 1.08 -1.55 -17.81
N ALA A 201 0.79 -2.43 -16.86
CA ALA A 201 1.66 -3.52 -16.47
C ALA A 201 1.47 -4.78 -17.33
N LEU A 202 0.37 -4.89 -18.08
CA LEU A 202 -0.05 -6.14 -18.74
C LEU A 202 0.96 -6.64 -19.78
N ASN A 203 1.57 -5.75 -20.56
CA ASN A 203 2.57 -6.12 -21.56
C ASN A 203 3.83 -6.69 -20.91
N ALA A 204 4.37 -5.97 -19.91
CA ALA A 204 5.50 -6.44 -19.12
C ALA A 204 5.18 -7.75 -18.40
N TYR A 205 4.02 -7.85 -17.74
CA TYR A 205 3.61 -9.08 -17.05
C TYR A 205 3.54 -10.28 -17.98
N ARG A 206 2.93 -10.15 -19.17
CA ARG A 206 2.87 -11.26 -20.14
C ARG A 206 4.26 -11.73 -20.56
N HIS A 207 5.17 -10.79 -20.83
CA HIS A 207 6.55 -11.14 -21.17
C HIS A 207 7.26 -11.82 -19.99
N PHE A 208 7.17 -11.23 -18.79
CA PHE A 208 7.85 -11.73 -17.59
C PHE A 208 7.30 -13.09 -17.17
N SER A 209 5.98 -13.28 -17.16
CA SER A 209 5.35 -14.56 -16.83
C SER A 209 5.77 -15.69 -17.77
N ALA A 210 6.09 -15.39 -19.02
CA ALA A 210 6.52 -16.38 -20.00
C ALA A 210 8.03 -16.64 -19.98
N ASN A 211 8.85 -15.63 -19.67
CA ASN A 211 10.30 -15.66 -19.92
C ASN A 211 11.18 -15.42 -18.69
N VAL A 212 10.63 -14.88 -17.60
CA VAL A 212 11.37 -14.51 -16.40
C VAL A 212 10.99 -15.42 -15.24
N PRO A 213 11.96 -16.22 -14.71
CA PRO A 213 11.72 -17.09 -13.57
C PRO A 213 11.19 -16.33 -12.36
N HIS A 214 10.45 -17.04 -11.51
CA HIS A 214 9.88 -16.51 -10.27
C HIS A 214 8.95 -15.29 -10.42
N THR A 215 8.55 -14.92 -11.63
CA THR A 215 7.48 -13.93 -11.82
C THR A 215 6.23 -14.39 -11.07
N ALA A 216 5.63 -13.50 -10.29
CA ALA A 216 4.42 -13.76 -9.53
C ALA A 216 3.40 -12.67 -9.77
N ARG A 217 2.12 -13.00 -9.59
CA ARG A 217 1.04 -12.02 -9.59
C ARG A 217 0.16 -12.12 -8.35
N VAL A 218 -0.27 -10.95 -7.88
CA VAL A 218 -1.31 -10.80 -6.86
C VAL A 218 -2.43 -9.95 -7.43
N TRP A 219 -3.65 -10.47 -7.42
CA TRP A 219 -4.83 -9.69 -7.80
C TRP A 219 -5.48 -9.07 -6.57
N THR A 220 -5.92 -7.83 -6.67
CA THR A 220 -6.72 -7.15 -5.63
C THR A 220 -7.86 -6.34 -6.24
N ASN A 221 -8.93 -6.11 -5.47
CA ASN A 221 -10.01 -5.19 -5.83
C ASN A 221 -9.95 -3.87 -5.02
N SER A 222 -8.77 -3.50 -4.52
CA SER A 222 -8.57 -2.26 -3.74
C SER A 222 -9.14 -1.03 -4.44
N ASP A 223 -8.98 -0.92 -5.76
CA ASP A 223 -9.56 0.13 -6.60
C ASP A 223 -11.07 0.28 -6.41
N ARG A 224 -11.80 -0.83 -6.33
CA ARG A 224 -13.25 -0.81 -6.09
C ARG A 224 -13.59 -0.35 -4.68
N VAL A 225 -12.81 -0.74 -3.67
CA VAL A 225 -12.98 -0.28 -2.29
C VAL A 225 -12.69 1.23 -2.20
N PHE A 226 -11.67 1.72 -2.90
CA PHE A 226 -11.38 3.16 -2.99
C PHE A 226 -12.55 3.93 -3.62
N SER A 227 -13.05 3.51 -4.79
CA SER A 227 -14.21 4.14 -5.43
C SER A 227 -15.47 4.07 -4.55
N TRP A 228 -15.70 2.94 -3.88
CA TRP A 228 -16.83 2.79 -2.95
C TRP A 228 -16.72 3.79 -1.78
N MET A 229 -15.54 3.91 -1.16
CA MET A 229 -15.31 4.88 -0.09
C MET A 229 -15.46 6.34 -0.52
N LEU A 230 -15.14 6.69 -1.77
CA LEU A 230 -15.31 8.06 -2.27
C LEU A 230 -16.79 8.47 -2.35
N ARG A 231 -17.69 7.52 -2.62
CA ARG A 231 -19.15 7.76 -2.67
C ARG A 231 -19.72 8.15 -1.32
N HIS A 232 -19.04 7.77 -0.24
CA HIS A 232 -19.36 8.08 1.15
C HIS A 232 -18.90 9.47 1.61
N ILE A 233 -18.24 10.25 0.74
CA ILE A 233 -17.65 11.55 1.09
C ILE A 233 -18.40 12.66 0.34
N PRO A 234 -19.28 13.43 1.00
CA PRO A 234 -20.27 14.28 0.32
C PRO A 234 -19.65 15.44 -0.48
N PHE A 235 -18.47 15.88 -0.07
CA PHE A 235 -17.72 16.95 -0.72
C PHE A 235 -16.76 16.46 -1.81
N VAL A 236 -16.70 15.15 -2.08
CA VAL A 236 -16.13 14.61 -3.31
C VAL A 236 -17.24 14.57 -4.37
N ARG A 237 -16.91 15.03 -5.58
CA ARG A 237 -17.84 14.98 -6.71
C ARG A 237 -18.15 13.53 -7.07
N GLN A 238 -19.42 13.20 -7.33
CA GLN A 238 -19.81 11.80 -7.61
C GLN A 238 -19.45 11.33 -9.03
N ASP A 239 -19.14 12.27 -9.93
CA ASP A 239 -18.62 12.02 -11.27
C ASP A 239 -17.08 11.94 -11.29
N PHE A 240 -16.43 11.66 -10.16
CA PHE A 240 -14.96 11.66 -10.02
C PHE A 240 -14.26 10.76 -11.05
N GLU A 241 -14.89 9.66 -11.49
CA GLU A 241 -14.33 8.74 -12.50
C GLU A 241 -14.24 9.37 -13.90
N ASN A 242 -15.01 10.43 -14.17
CA ASN A 242 -15.03 11.14 -15.46
C ASN A 242 -14.07 12.33 -15.49
N ILE A 243 -13.44 12.67 -14.37
CA ILE A 243 -12.53 13.81 -14.28
C ILE A 243 -11.16 13.37 -14.77
N ARG A 244 -10.68 14.00 -15.85
CA ARG A 244 -9.31 13.81 -16.32
C ARG A 244 -8.36 14.55 -15.39
N SER A 245 -7.62 13.80 -14.58
CA SER A 245 -6.58 14.31 -13.69
C SER A 245 -5.54 13.22 -13.49
N ASP A 246 -4.29 13.62 -13.27
CA ASP A 246 -3.18 12.71 -12.95
C ASP A 246 -3.12 12.38 -11.45
N GLU A 247 -4.10 12.86 -10.67
CA GLU A 247 -4.18 12.66 -9.24
C GLU A 247 -5.46 11.93 -8.82
N TYR A 248 -5.39 11.29 -7.65
CA TYR A 248 -6.58 10.76 -7.00
C TYR A 248 -7.29 11.82 -6.15
N PRO A 249 -8.61 11.69 -5.94
CA PRO A 249 -9.42 12.69 -5.22
C PRO A 249 -8.88 13.04 -3.84
N ILE A 250 -8.54 12.04 -3.03
CA ILE A 250 -8.08 12.25 -1.64
C ILE A 250 -7.02 11.25 -1.17
N ARG A 251 -6.80 10.12 -1.85
CA ARG A 251 -5.88 9.06 -1.35
C ARG A 251 -4.42 9.44 -1.61
N LEU A 252 -3.57 9.18 -0.61
CA LEU A 252 -2.11 9.37 -0.65
C LEU A 252 -1.33 8.21 0.02
N TRP A 253 -2.04 7.15 0.41
CA TRP A 253 -1.45 5.89 0.88
C TRP A 253 -1.84 4.78 -0.09
N THR A 254 -1.02 4.60 -1.12
CA THR A 254 -1.32 3.74 -2.28
C THR A 254 -0.25 2.66 -2.45
N VAL A 255 1.03 3.02 -2.44
CA VAL A 255 2.14 2.07 -2.65
C VAL A 255 2.10 0.98 -1.59
N ALA A 256 1.83 1.36 -0.34
CA ALA A 256 1.71 0.43 0.77
C ALA A 256 0.61 -0.64 0.57
N VAL A 257 -0.49 -0.33 -0.12
CA VAL A 257 -1.57 -1.31 -0.41
C VAL A 257 -1.06 -2.45 -1.29
N PHE A 258 -0.21 -2.14 -2.26
CA PHE A 258 0.46 -3.12 -3.09
C PHE A 258 1.59 -3.80 -2.32
N LEU A 259 2.42 -3.03 -1.65
CA LEU A 259 3.57 -3.53 -0.88
C LEU A 259 3.17 -4.62 0.11
N PHE A 260 2.17 -4.37 0.95
CA PHE A 260 1.67 -5.37 1.89
C PHE A 260 1.08 -6.60 1.17
N GLY A 261 0.45 -6.40 0.01
CA GLY A 261 -0.02 -7.48 -0.86
C GLY A 261 1.10 -8.39 -1.39
N ALA A 262 2.34 -7.91 -1.53
CA ALA A 262 3.48 -8.72 -1.94
C ALA A 262 4.05 -9.58 -0.80
N LEU A 263 3.93 -9.14 0.46
CA LEU A 263 4.60 -9.76 1.61
C LEU A 263 4.34 -11.27 1.80
N PRO A 264 3.14 -11.83 1.53
CA PRO A 264 2.93 -13.27 1.61
C PRO A 264 3.84 -14.07 0.67
N ILE A 265 4.14 -13.53 -0.52
CA ILE A 265 5.07 -14.15 -1.47
C ILE A 265 6.50 -14.06 -0.93
N LEU A 266 6.90 -12.89 -0.39
CA LEU A 266 8.22 -12.73 0.22
C LEU A 266 8.44 -13.74 1.35
N ARG A 267 7.44 -13.88 2.23
CA ARG A 267 7.46 -14.87 3.31
C ARG A 267 7.62 -16.29 2.78
N LYS A 268 6.77 -16.67 1.83
CA LYS A 268 6.76 -18.02 1.24
C LYS A 268 8.09 -18.40 0.60
N ARG A 269 8.73 -17.43 -0.05
CA ARG A 269 9.96 -17.64 -0.85
C ARG A 269 11.24 -17.27 -0.09
N GLY A 270 11.16 -16.85 1.17
CA GLY A 270 12.32 -16.49 1.97
C GLY A 270 13.09 -15.28 1.42
N ILE A 271 12.38 -14.26 0.94
CA ILE A 271 12.98 -13.08 0.30
C ILE A 271 13.30 -12.00 1.33
N GLY A 272 14.58 -11.68 1.52
CA GLY A 272 15.03 -10.67 2.49
C GLY A 272 15.07 -9.22 2.00
N ARG A 273 14.97 -8.97 0.69
CA ARG A 273 15.02 -7.60 0.12
C ARG A 273 13.81 -7.28 -0.73
N LEU A 274 13.18 -6.14 -0.45
CA LEU A 274 12.04 -5.62 -1.20
C LEU A 274 12.42 -4.31 -1.89
N ILE A 275 12.35 -4.32 -3.22
CA ILE A 275 12.77 -3.22 -4.07
C ILE A 275 11.54 -2.48 -4.59
N ILE A 276 11.49 -1.18 -4.28
CA ILE A 276 10.47 -0.25 -4.78
C ILE A 276 11.13 0.67 -5.81
N GLY A 277 10.45 0.94 -6.91
CA GLY A 277 10.94 1.82 -7.97
C GLY A 277 10.71 3.29 -7.63
N ASP A 278 11.59 3.88 -6.84
CA ASP A 278 11.52 5.30 -6.47
C ASP A 278 12.83 6.03 -6.82
N GLU A 279 12.73 7.17 -7.49
CA GLU A 279 13.88 7.96 -7.94
C GLU A 279 14.27 9.08 -6.96
N PHE A 280 15.21 9.95 -7.34
CA PHE A 280 15.78 10.99 -6.48
C PHE A 280 14.74 11.96 -5.90
N ASP A 281 13.81 12.46 -6.72
CA ASP A 281 12.93 13.58 -6.36
C ASP A 281 11.73 13.18 -5.47
N THR A 282 11.63 11.91 -5.09
CA THR A 282 10.54 11.38 -4.25
C THR A 282 10.81 11.49 -2.74
N THR A 283 11.98 12.00 -2.33
CA THR A 283 12.32 12.19 -0.90
C THR A 283 12.36 13.67 -0.54
N GLN A 284 11.19 14.21 -0.19
CA GLN A 284 11.04 15.62 0.17
C GLN A 284 10.38 15.82 1.53
N ARG A 285 10.70 16.94 2.17
CA ARG A 285 10.03 17.42 3.38
C ARG A 285 9.83 18.91 3.26
N LEU A 286 8.58 19.32 3.14
CA LEU A 286 8.18 20.72 2.90
C LEU A 286 7.37 21.26 4.08
N SER A 287 7.07 22.56 4.02
CA SER A 287 6.22 23.25 4.99
C SER A 287 5.22 24.13 4.25
N HIS A 288 3.93 23.81 4.36
CA HIS A 288 2.85 24.63 3.83
C HIS A 288 2.23 25.41 4.99
N GLN A 289 2.43 26.74 5.01
CA GLN A 289 1.91 27.64 6.06
C GLN A 289 2.17 27.13 7.49
N GLY A 290 3.37 26.61 7.75
CA GLY A 290 3.80 26.12 9.06
C GLY A 290 3.40 24.68 9.41
N ILE A 291 2.78 23.96 8.47
CA ILE A 291 2.46 22.53 8.56
C ILE A 291 3.51 21.74 7.78
N THR A 292 4.33 20.96 8.47
CA THR A 292 5.35 20.12 7.83
C THR A 292 4.73 18.85 7.24
N HIS A 293 5.08 18.52 6.01
CA HIS A 293 4.55 17.37 5.26
C HIS A 293 5.62 16.80 4.29
N TYR A 294 5.32 15.69 3.63
CA TYR A 294 6.22 14.95 2.72
C TYR A 294 5.83 15.10 1.26
N ASP A 295 5.25 16.26 0.93
CA ASP A 295 4.77 16.61 -0.41
C ASP A 295 3.79 15.60 -1.04
N GLY A 296 3.08 14.80 -0.23
CA GLY A 296 2.20 13.75 -0.74
C GLY A 296 2.94 12.53 -1.30
N LEU A 297 4.27 12.48 -1.14
CA LEU A 297 5.14 11.42 -1.66
C LEU A 297 5.69 10.52 -0.54
N TYR A 298 5.08 10.54 0.65
CA TYR A 298 5.61 9.79 1.79
C TYR A 298 5.82 8.31 1.44
N ASP A 299 4.83 7.64 0.85
CA ASP A 299 4.87 6.20 0.54
C ASP A 299 5.78 5.83 -0.66
N GLN A 300 6.47 6.82 -1.22
CA GLN A 300 7.51 6.68 -2.25
C GLN A 300 8.86 7.22 -1.77
N SER A 301 8.98 7.62 -0.50
CA SER A 301 10.16 8.30 0.04
C SER A 301 11.10 7.36 0.79
N ARG A 302 12.38 7.77 0.92
CA ARG A 302 13.32 7.11 1.83
C ARG A 302 12.84 7.10 3.29
N TYR A 303 11.98 8.04 3.70
CA TYR A 303 11.41 8.04 5.05
C TYR A 303 10.48 6.83 5.27
N PHE A 304 9.73 6.45 4.25
CA PHE A 304 8.87 5.28 4.25
C PHE A 304 9.68 3.99 4.19
N ASP A 305 10.67 3.88 3.30
CA ASP A 305 11.61 2.75 3.26
C ASP A 305 12.21 2.44 4.63
N ASN A 306 12.71 3.48 5.31
CA ASN A 306 13.28 3.36 6.63
C ASN A 306 12.23 2.98 7.69
N ALA A 307 11.00 3.49 7.58
CA ALA A 307 9.94 3.17 8.52
C ALA A 307 9.49 1.71 8.39
N LEU A 308 9.32 1.22 7.17
CA LEU A 308 8.88 -0.14 6.87
C LEU A 308 9.96 -1.14 7.20
N THR A 309 11.22 -0.89 6.82
CA THR A 309 12.36 -1.72 7.22
C THR A 309 12.44 -1.88 8.74
N ARG A 310 12.37 -0.77 9.51
CA ARG A 310 12.35 -0.86 10.99
C ARG A 310 11.15 -1.62 11.53
N TYR A 311 9.98 -1.45 10.91
CA TYR A 311 8.78 -2.19 11.29
C TYR A 311 8.95 -3.70 11.03
N PHE A 312 9.42 -4.09 9.86
CA PHE A 312 9.66 -5.49 9.48
C PHE A 312 10.70 -6.16 10.38
N HIS A 313 11.84 -5.52 10.67
CA HIS A 313 12.80 -6.08 11.63
C HIS A 313 12.23 -6.19 13.05
N ARG A 314 11.43 -5.19 13.51
CA ARG A 314 10.76 -5.29 14.81
C ARG A 314 9.77 -6.46 14.88
N LYS A 315 9.15 -6.80 13.74
CA LYS A 315 8.25 -7.94 13.60
C LYS A 315 9.00 -9.28 13.50
N GLY A 316 10.32 -9.26 13.36
CA GLY A 316 11.14 -10.44 13.04
C GLY A 316 10.85 -10.94 11.63
N TRP A 317 10.33 -10.11 10.72
CA TRP A 317 10.12 -10.49 9.33
C TRP A 317 11.42 -10.43 8.51
N GLU A 318 12.43 -9.72 9.01
CA GLU A 318 13.78 -9.63 8.42
C GLU A 318 13.80 -9.19 6.94
N ILE A 319 12.91 -8.26 6.59
CA ILE A 319 12.84 -7.67 5.24
C ILE A 319 13.43 -6.25 5.26
N SER A 320 14.37 -6.00 4.36
CA SER A 320 14.89 -4.65 4.05
C SER A 320 14.21 -4.09 2.82
N GLN A 321 13.53 -2.96 2.96
CA GLN A 321 12.87 -2.23 1.87
C GLN A 321 13.70 -1.03 1.43
N PHE A 322 13.93 -0.88 0.14
CA PHE A 322 14.64 0.28 -0.43
C PHE A 322 14.42 0.42 -1.94
N SER A 323 14.84 1.56 -2.50
CA SER A 323 15.00 1.74 -3.94
C SER A 323 16.48 1.78 -4.33
N ILE A 324 16.87 1.01 -5.35
CA ILE A 324 18.21 1.11 -5.97
C ILE A 324 18.33 2.24 -6.98
N LEU A 325 17.19 2.85 -7.36
CA LEU A 325 17.14 3.96 -8.32
C LEU A 325 17.15 5.33 -7.63
N ARG A 326 17.10 5.37 -6.29
CA ARG A 326 17.10 6.60 -5.49
C ARG A 326 18.18 7.63 -5.88
N PRO A 327 19.40 7.24 -6.28
CA PRO A 327 20.42 8.21 -6.70
C PRO A 327 20.22 8.80 -8.10
N LEU A 328 19.25 8.30 -8.87
CA LEU A 328 19.07 8.63 -10.28
C LEU A 328 17.89 9.59 -10.46
N SER A 329 17.98 10.49 -11.43
CA SER A 329 16.85 11.28 -11.92
C SER A 329 16.01 10.49 -12.92
N GLU A 330 14.76 10.93 -13.17
CA GLU A 330 13.86 10.33 -14.16
C GLU A 330 14.56 10.14 -15.52
N LEU A 331 15.26 11.19 -15.99
CA LEU A 331 15.93 11.19 -17.29
C LEU A 331 17.06 10.16 -17.35
N LEU A 332 17.79 9.98 -16.25
CA LEU A 332 18.88 9.01 -16.19
C LEU A 332 18.32 7.58 -16.16
N ILE A 333 17.21 7.35 -15.46
CA ILE A 333 16.49 6.07 -15.44
C ILE A 333 16.07 5.69 -16.86
N GLU A 334 15.37 6.59 -17.56
CA GLU A 334 14.94 6.36 -18.94
C GLU A 334 16.11 6.13 -19.88
N LYS A 335 17.18 6.94 -19.77
CA LYS A 335 18.38 6.76 -20.60
C LYS A 335 19.00 5.37 -20.41
N ILE A 336 19.21 4.94 -19.17
CA ILE A 336 19.81 3.63 -18.89
C ILE A 336 18.88 2.51 -19.39
N LEU A 337 17.57 2.62 -19.14
CA LEU A 337 16.61 1.62 -19.60
C LEU A 337 16.62 1.47 -21.12
N VAL A 338 16.59 2.58 -21.87
CA VAL A 338 16.59 2.58 -23.34
C VAL A 338 17.92 2.07 -23.91
N GLU A 339 19.06 2.57 -23.41
CA GLU A 339 20.37 2.28 -24.00
C GLU A 339 20.92 0.91 -23.58
N ARG A 340 20.68 0.49 -22.33
CA ARG A 340 21.28 -0.72 -21.76
C ARG A 340 20.35 -1.93 -21.75
N TYR A 341 19.05 -1.69 -21.63
CA TYR A 341 18.03 -2.75 -21.56
C TYR A 341 16.89 -2.54 -22.58
N PRO A 342 17.20 -2.35 -23.88
CA PRO A 342 16.19 -2.10 -24.91
C PRO A 342 15.18 -3.25 -25.05
N GLU A 343 15.54 -4.47 -24.64
CA GLU A 343 14.61 -5.61 -24.59
C GLU A 343 13.54 -5.46 -23.51
N LEU A 344 13.88 -4.84 -22.36
CA LEU A 344 12.91 -4.55 -21.30
C LEU A 344 12.07 -3.33 -21.64
N GLN A 345 12.71 -2.29 -22.18
CA GLN A 345 12.07 -1.03 -22.56
C GLN A 345 10.90 -1.25 -23.54
N ARG A 346 11.01 -2.19 -24.48
CA ARG A 346 9.93 -2.54 -25.42
C ARG A 346 8.61 -2.96 -24.76
N HIS A 347 8.66 -3.37 -23.49
CA HIS A 347 7.48 -3.78 -22.73
C HIS A 347 6.91 -2.67 -21.84
N GLN A 348 7.59 -1.51 -21.75
CA GLN A 348 7.11 -0.36 -21.00
C GLN A 348 5.87 0.23 -21.65
N VAL A 349 4.85 0.51 -20.84
CA VAL A 349 3.68 1.29 -21.22
C VAL A 349 3.50 2.39 -20.19
N SER A 350 3.39 3.64 -20.64
CA SER A 350 3.13 4.75 -19.74
C SER A 350 1.67 4.76 -19.28
N CYS A 351 1.41 5.25 -18.07
CA CYS A 351 0.05 5.35 -17.52
C CYS A 351 -0.90 6.11 -18.45
N HIS A 352 -0.45 7.23 -19.02
CA HIS A 352 -1.23 8.05 -19.95
C HIS A 352 -1.63 7.33 -21.26
N ALA A 353 -0.88 6.30 -21.69
CA ALA A 353 -1.19 5.55 -22.91
C ALA A 353 -2.41 4.61 -22.76
N THR A 354 -2.83 4.30 -21.53
CA THR A 354 -3.89 3.30 -21.24
C THR A 354 -5.27 3.89 -20.96
N HIS A 355 -5.39 5.22 -20.97
CA HIS A 355 -6.66 5.95 -20.77
C HIS A 355 -7.42 6.28 -22.07
N LYS A 356 -7.03 5.70 -23.22
CA LYS A 356 -7.77 5.82 -24.48
C LYS A 356 -8.69 4.63 -24.74
#